data_AF-A0A944GA62-F1
#
_entry.id   AF-A0A944GA62-F1
#
_cell.length_a   1.000
_cell.length_b   1.000
_cell.length_c   1.000
_cell.angle_alpha   90.00
_cell.angle_beta   90.00
_cell.angle_gamma   90.00
#
_symmetry.space_group_name_H-M   'P 1'
#
loop_
_entity.id
_entity.type
_entity.pdbx_description
1 polymer ?
#
loop_
_entity_poly.entity_id
_entity_poly.type
_entity_poly.pdbx_seq_one_letter_code
_entity_poly.pdbx_strand_id
1 'polypeptide(L)'
;MKIQSIHIRNFRKLKNCHIDFGEKETVFVGANNSGKTSAISAIVWFLKSNEKFTLKEFTATNWALIDELGDKWLTKDPVDNTLLDSHQWDDIVPSLDIWMDVADGEQYKVNHLIPSLSTWDGKKVGVRGQYVPKDVTTLYSAYKEAKRKVLALQATEEWEKASLPDLFPKNLCDFLGKGSNLRDYFDVKYYIIDPAIEPPDEDKVQSTPDNTLDKNPLEELIRVDAILASRDFSDPEGQSDSDIDTLSKQFQKYYSNSNSEEEVLTPSDLELVSGIAKANETYDAKLTKTFEMPVKELNNINYPGFQNPEIKIRSKIQIEEAIKHDSAVQFAIQGMTELALPEKYNGLGYRNLISIYL
;
A
#
# COMPACT_ATOMS: atom_id res chain seq x y z
N MET A 1 13.81 21.12 -23.52
CA MET A 1 12.94 19.96 -23.23
C MET A 1 12.02 20.36 -22.10
N LYS A 2 10.74 20.04 -22.21
CA LYS A 2 9.71 20.44 -21.25
C LYS A 2 8.69 19.31 -21.12
N ILE A 3 8.21 19.03 -19.91
CA ILE A 3 7.03 18.19 -19.72
C ILE A 3 5.82 18.97 -20.25
N GLN A 4 5.16 18.44 -21.28
CA GLN A 4 3.97 19.02 -21.88
C GLN A 4 2.75 18.70 -21.01
N SER A 5 2.54 17.40 -20.76
CA SER A 5 1.40 16.90 -20.01
C SER A 5 1.74 15.58 -19.34
N ILE A 6 0.88 15.19 -18.40
CA ILE A 6 0.89 13.88 -17.77
C ILE A 6 -0.50 13.27 -17.76
N HIS A 7 -0.54 11.94 -17.76
CA HIS A 7 -1.77 11.17 -17.63
C HIS A 7 -1.65 10.22 -16.44
N ILE A 8 -2.39 10.51 -15.38
CA ILE A 8 -2.42 9.67 -14.17
C ILE A 8 -3.62 8.73 -14.26
N ARG A 9 -3.38 7.43 -14.11
CA ARG A 9 -4.44 6.42 -14.07
C ARG A 9 -4.34 5.59 -12.79
N ASN A 10 -5.50 5.20 -12.27
CA ASN A 10 -5.68 4.26 -11.16
C ASN A 10 -4.87 4.58 -9.88
N PHE A 11 -4.56 5.86 -9.63
CA PHE A 11 -3.78 6.30 -8.47
C PHE A 11 -4.67 7.05 -7.46
N ARG A 12 -4.95 6.43 -6.31
CA ARG A 12 -5.86 6.95 -5.26
C ARG A 12 -7.21 7.32 -5.89
N LYS A 13 -7.64 8.59 -5.79
CA LYS A 13 -8.86 9.10 -6.42
C LYS A 13 -8.72 9.41 -7.91
N LEU A 14 -7.50 9.49 -8.43
CA LEU A 14 -7.22 9.81 -9.83
C LEU A 14 -7.34 8.53 -10.66
N LYS A 15 -8.57 8.12 -10.93
CA LYS A 15 -8.86 6.95 -11.76
C LYS A 15 -8.36 7.16 -13.19
N ASN A 16 -8.62 8.34 -13.73
CA ASN A 16 -8.22 8.75 -15.06
C ASN A 16 -8.14 10.28 -15.08
N CYS A 17 -6.94 10.85 -15.20
CA CYS A 17 -6.73 12.29 -15.09
C CYS A 17 -5.60 12.73 -16.01
N HIS A 18 -5.93 13.53 -17.03
CA HIS A 18 -4.97 14.26 -17.85
C HIS A 18 -4.66 15.62 -17.21
N ILE A 19 -3.39 16.04 -17.22
CA ILE A 19 -2.95 17.33 -16.69
C ILE A 19 -1.93 17.95 -17.64
N ASP A 20 -2.27 19.11 -18.19
CA ASP A 20 -1.35 19.95 -18.96
C ASP A 20 -0.51 20.84 -18.05
N PHE A 21 0.76 21.00 -18.39
CA PHE A 21 1.68 21.93 -17.72
C PHE A 21 1.83 23.23 -18.50
N GLY A 22 1.62 24.34 -17.81
CA GLY A 22 1.92 25.68 -18.30
C GLY A 22 3.40 25.86 -18.67
N GLU A 23 3.71 26.88 -19.47
CA GLU A 23 5.09 27.11 -19.96
C GLU A 23 6.13 27.36 -18.86
N LYS A 24 5.72 27.99 -17.76
CA LYS A 24 6.63 28.39 -16.66
C LYS A 24 6.17 27.91 -15.30
N GLU A 25 4.87 28.02 -15.03
CA GLU A 25 4.28 27.71 -13.73
C GLU A 25 2.91 27.07 -13.93
N THR A 26 2.58 26.09 -13.10
CA THR A 26 1.28 25.44 -13.08
C THR A 26 0.79 25.38 -11.63
N VAL A 27 -0.41 25.92 -11.37
CA VAL A 27 -0.98 25.99 -10.02
C VAL A 27 -2.24 25.13 -9.95
N PHE A 28 -2.26 24.15 -9.05
CA PHE A 28 -3.44 23.32 -8.82
C PHE A 28 -4.34 23.95 -7.76
N VAL A 29 -5.54 24.41 -8.16
CA VAL A 29 -6.55 25.00 -7.27
C VAL A 29 -7.80 24.12 -7.27
N GLY A 30 -8.40 23.88 -6.09
CA GLY A 30 -9.62 23.10 -5.98
C GLY A 30 -9.97 22.76 -4.53
N ALA A 31 -11.13 22.14 -4.31
CA ALA A 31 -11.60 21.74 -2.99
C ALA A 31 -10.68 20.73 -2.28
N ASN A 32 -10.81 20.58 -0.96
CA ASN A 32 -10.14 19.50 -0.25
C ASN A 32 -10.52 18.13 -0.83
N ASN A 33 -9.57 17.19 -0.85
CA ASN A 33 -9.78 15.84 -1.38
C ASN A 33 -10.09 15.76 -2.90
N SER A 34 -9.81 16.83 -3.66
CA SER A 34 -9.97 16.89 -5.12
C SER A 34 -8.82 16.26 -5.91
N GLY A 35 -7.87 15.59 -5.26
CA GLY A 35 -6.76 14.90 -5.92
C GLY A 35 -5.46 15.70 -6.09
N LYS A 36 -5.41 17.01 -5.80
CA LYS A 36 -4.19 17.86 -5.97
C LYS A 36 -2.91 17.27 -5.37
N THR A 37 -2.93 16.95 -4.08
CA THR A 37 -1.79 16.33 -3.38
C THR A 37 -1.50 14.94 -3.92
N SER A 38 -2.52 14.21 -4.39
CA SER A 38 -2.34 12.89 -5.01
C SER A 38 -1.63 13.01 -6.36
N ALA A 39 -1.95 14.02 -7.17
CA ALA A 39 -1.26 14.27 -8.43
C ALA A 39 0.23 14.55 -8.21
N ILE A 40 0.56 15.43 -7.25
CA ILE A 40 1.95 15.70 -6.87
C ILE A 40 2.64 14.43 -6.33
N SER A 41 1.94 13.63 -5.50
CA SER A 41 2.49 12.37 -5.00
C SER A 41 2.80 11.40 -6.14
N ALA A 42 1.88 11.22 -7.10
CA ALA A 42 2.08 10.35 -8.26
C ALA A 42 3.34 10.76 -9.04
N ILE A 43 3.48 12.05 -9.38
CA ILE A 43 4.65 12.57 -10.09
C ILE A 43 5.94 12.23 -9.33
N VAL A 44 5.99 12.52 -8.03
CA VAL A 44 7.19 12.26 -7.22
C VAL A 44 7.49 10.77 -7.13
N TRP A 45 6.48 9.92 -6.96
CA TRP A 45 6.69 8.51 -6.67
C TRP A 45 7.08 7.72 -7.93
N PHE A 46 6.49 8.06 -9.08
CA PHE A 46 6.88 7.47 -10.36
C PHE A 46 8.21 8.00 -10.90
N LEU A 47 8.67 9.20 -10.50
CA LEU A 47 9.91 9.77 -11.03
C LEU A 47 11.13 9.66 -10.11
N LYS A 48 10.93 9.56 -8.79
CA LYS A 48 12.02 9.66 -7.82
C LYS A 48 12.07 8.53 -6.79
N SER A 49 10.93 8.05 -6.30
CA SER A 49 10.90 7.08 -5.19
C SER A 49 9.67 6.17 -5.26
N ASN A 50 9.91 4.92 -5.63
CA ASN A 50 8.93 3.83 -5.64
C ASN A 50 8.74 3.18 -4.25
N GLU A 51 9.57 3.51 -3.26
CA GLU A 51 9.56 2.86 -1.94
C GLU A 51 8.27 3.13 -1.13
N LYS A 52 7.52 4.18 -1.48
CA LYS A 52 6.33 4.60 -0.74
C LYS A 52 5.02 3.95 -1.22
N PHE A 53 5.04 3.17 -2.29
CA PHE A 53 3.82 2.50 -2.76
C PHE A 53 3.28 1.50 -1.74
N THR A 54 1.99 1.65 -1.45
CA THR A 54 1.17 0.68 -0.72
C THR A 54 -0.11 0.41 -1.52
N LEU A 55 -0.90 -0.59 -1.13
CA LEU A 55 -2.19 -0.83 -1.79
C LEU A 55 -3.15 0.36 -1.69
N LYS A 56 -2.94 1.26 -0.72
CA LYS A 56 -3.75 2.47 -0.54
C LYS A 56 -3.56 3.47 -1.68
N GLU A 57 -2.49 3.35 -2.46
CA GLU A 57 -2.27 4.14 -3.66
C GLU A 57 -3.01 3.62 -4.88
N PHE A 58 -3.51 2.40 -4.86
CA PHE A 58 -4.36 1.89 -5.93
C PHE A 58 -5.74 2.53 -5.80
N THR A 59 -6.38 2.83 -6.92
CA THR A 59 -7.78 3.24 -6.88
C THR A 59 -8.63 2.12 -6.27
N ALA A 60 -9.28 2.40 -5.15
CA ALA A 60 -9.97 1.39 -4.33
C ALA A 60 -11.06 0.61 -5.09
N THR A 61 -11.68 1.20 -6.11
CA THR A 61 -12.64 0.48 -6.97
C THR A 61 -12.01 -0.67 -7.76
N ASN A 62 -10.69 -0.66 -7.94
CA ASN A 62 -9.97 -1.69 -8.67
C ASN A 62 -9.53 -2.84 -7.77
N TRP A 63 -9.62 -2.72 -6.44
CA TRP A 63 -9.28 -3.82 -5.53
C TRP A 63 -10.13 -5.07 -5.79
N ALA A 64 -11.41 -4.90 -6.12
CA ALA A 64 -12.26 -6.02 -6.52
C ALA A 64 -11.75 -6.74 -7.78
N LEU A 65 -11.15 -6.01 -8.73
CA LEU A 65 -10.57 -6.59 -9.95
C LEU A 65 -9.26 -7.34 -9.64
N ILE A 66 -8.45 -6.84 -8.70
CA ILE A 66 -7.26 -7.52 -8.19
C ILE A 66 -7.66 -8.85 -7.54
N ASP A 67 -8.68 -8.82 -6.68
CA ASP A 67 -9.18 -10.01 -6.01
C ASP A 67 -9.76 -11.02 -7.02
N GLU A 68 -10.54 -10.56 -8.01
CA GLU A 68 -11.08 -11.41 -9.06
C GLU A 68 -9.97 -12.08 -9.90
N LEU A 69 -8.89 -11.36 -10.19
CA LEU A 69 -7.71 -11.92 -10.87
C LEU A 69 -7.06 -13.01 -10.03
N GLY A 70 -6.89 -12.75 -8.73
CA GLY A 70 -6.39 -13.73 -7.76
C GLY A 70 -7.26 -14.98 -7.67
N ASP A 71 -8.59 -14.83 -7.65
CA ASP A 71 -9.53 -15.94 -7.62
C ASP A 71 -9.45 -16.76 -8.92
N LYS A 72 -9.39 -16.10 -10.09
CA LYS A 72 -9.22 -16.76 -11.39
C LYS A 72 -7.98 -17.64 -11.43
N TRP A 73 -6.86 -17.18 -10.86
CA TRP A 73 -5.63 -17.97 -10.78
C TRP A 73 -5.77 -19.29 -10.00
N LEU A 74 -6.70 -19.34 -9.03
CA LEU A 74 -6.91 -20.50 -8.17
C LEU A 74 -7.98 -21.48 -8.72
N THR A 75 -8.69 -21.11 -9.78
CA THR A 75 -9.78 -21.94 -10.34
C THR A 75 -9.31 -23.25 -10.98
N LYS A 76 -8.11 -23.27 -11.55
CA LYS A 76 -7.51 -24.43 -12.24
C LYS A 76 -6.05 -24.58 -11.83
N ASP A 77 -5.60 -25.84 -11.75
CA ASP A 77 -4.21 -26.19 -11.51
C ASP A 77 -3.73 -27.22 -12.55
N PRO A 78 -2.83 -26.87 -13.48
CA PRO A 78 -2.14 -25.59 -13.60
C PRO A 78 -3.05 -24.44 -14.07
N VAL A 79 -2.67 -23.21 -13.74
CA VAL A 79 -3.37 -21.98 -14.15
C VAL A 79 -3.29 -21.78 -15.66
N ASP A 80 -4.29 -21.10 -16.24
CA ASP A 80 -4.26 -20.68 -17.63
C ASP A 80 -3.18 -19.61 -17.83
N ASN A 81 -2.23 -19.87 -18.75
CA ASN A 81 -1.11 -18.97 -19.02
C ASN A 81 -1.57 -17.58 -19.48
N THR A 82 -2.75 -17.44 -20.10
CA THR A 82 -3.27 -16.12 -20.51
C THR A 82 -3.59 -15.23 -19.30
N LEU A 83 -3.87 -15.82 -18.13
CA LEU A 83 -4.12 -15.09 -16.89
C LEU A 83 -2.81 -14.62 -16.22
N LEU A 84 -1.67 -15.16 -16.64
CA LEU A 84 -0.34 -14.75 -16.15
C LEU A 84 0.30 -13.68 -17.04
N ASP A 85 -0.39 -13.25 -18.08
CA ASP A 85 0.06 -12.17 -18.96
C ASP A 85 0.14 -10.84 -18.19
N SER A 86 1.21 -10.07 -18.41
CA SER A 86 1.42 -8.78 -17.72
C SER A 86 0.34 -7.75 -18.05
N HIS A 87 -0.25 -7.81 -19.25
CA HIS A 87 -1.29 -6.89 -19.69
C HIS A 87 -2.63 -7.08 -18.98
N GLN A 88 -2.83 -8.19 -18.23
CA GLN A 88 -3.99 -8.34 -17.35
C GLN A 88 -4.07 -7.23 -16.28
N TRP A 89 -2.95 -6.57 -15.99
CA TRP A 89 -2.84 -5.52 -14.98
C TRP A 89 -3.06 -4.11 -15.53
N ASP A 90 -3.10 -3.92 -16.86
CA ASP A 90 -2.95 -2.61 -17.50
C ASP A 90 -3.97 -1.56 -17.07
N ASP A 91 -5.20 -2.00 -16.81
CA ASP A 91 -6.32 -1.16 -16.43
C ASP A 91 -6.63 -1.19 -14.93
N ILE A 92 -5.84 -1.95 -14.15
CA ILE A 92 -6.06 -2.17 -12.72
C ILE A 92 -5.09 -1.33 -11.88
N VAL A 93 -3.83 -1.30 -12.29
CA VAL A 93 -2.71 -0.74 -11.52
C VAL A 93 -2.51 0.77 -11.76
N PRO A 94 -1.88 1.48 -10.80
CA PRO A 94 -1.45 2.85 -11.01
C PRO A 94 -0.49 3.00 -12.19
N SER A 95 -0.71 4.03 -13.01
CA SER A 95 0.22 4.42 -14.08
C SER A 95 0.34 5.94 -14.21
N LEU A 96 1.47 6.37 -14.76
CA LEU A 96 1.78 7.75 -15.10
C LEU A 96 2.38 7.79 -16.51
N ASP A 97 1.65 8.36 -17.45
CA ASP A 97 2.20 8.69 -18.77
C ASP A 97 2.75 10.12 -18.71
N ILE A 98 3.94 10.33 -19.25
CA ILE A 98 4.63 11.62 -19.26
C ILE A 98 4.97 11.94 -20.70
N TRP A 99 4.42 13.04 -21.19
CA TRP A 99 4.68 13.55 -22.52
C TRP A 99 5.61 14.75 -22.44
N MET A 100 6.65 14.75 -23.28
CA MET A 100 7.66 15.81 -23.29
C MET A 100 7.87 16.37 -24.69
N ASP A 101 7.95 17.70 -24.76
CA ASP A 101 8.41 18.42 -25.94
C ASP A 101 9.93 18.47 -25.97
N VAL A 102 10.49 18.12 -27.13
CA VAL A 102 11.91 18.09 -27.45
C VAL A 102 12.21 19.32 -28.29
N ALA A 103 13.12 20.16 -27.81
CA ALA A 103 13.53 21.34 -28.57
C ALA A 103 14.49 20.95 -29.71
N ASP A 104 14.51 21.76 -30.76
CA ASP A 104 15.45 21.57 -31.88
C ASP A 104 16.89 21.52 -31.38
N GLY A 105 17.62 20.47 -31.78
CA GLY A 105 19.00 20.22 -31.37
C GLY A 105 19.13 19.41 -30.09
N GLU A 106 18.05 19.08 -29.37
CA GLU A 106 18.10 18.25 -28.16
C GLU A 106 17.74 16.78 -28.39
N GLN A 107 17.43 16.37 -29.63
CA GLN A 107 17.01 15.01 -29.95
C GLN A 107 18.01 13.94 -29.50
N TYR A 108 19.31 14.27 -29.47
CA TYR A 108 20.35 13.35 -29.01
C TYR A 108 20.22 12.97 -27.53
N LYS A 109 19.58 13.81 -26.69
CA LYS A 109 19.38 13.55 -25.26
C LYS A 109 18.29 12.50 -25.00
N VAL A 110 17.36 12.36 -25.93
CA VAL A 110 16.17 11.49 -25.81
C VAL A 110 16.18 10.35 -26.83
N ASN A 111 17.33 10.06 -27.43
CA ASN A 111 17.45 9.04 -28.48
C ASN A 111 16.94 7.64 -28.05
N HIS A 112 17.11 7.30 -26.77
CA HIS A 112 16.66 6.07 -26.15
C HIS A 112 15.16 6.04 -25.84
N LEU A 113 14.44 7.16 -26.07
CA LEU A 113 13.00 7.31 -25.90
C LEU A 113 12.28 7.46 -27.25
N ILE A 114 12.98 7.31 -28.37
CA ILE A 114 12.36 7.41 -29.70
C ILE A 114 11.64 6.09 -29.99
N PRO A 115 10.30 6.11 -30.16
CA PRO A 115 9.53 4.88 -30.40
C PRO A 115 9.85 4.26 -31.77
N SER A 116 9.98 5.10 -32.80
CA SER A 116 10.32 4.67 -34.16
C SER A 116 10.98 5.80 -34.94
N LEU A 117 12.14 5.51 -35.55
CA LEU A 117 12.87 6.47 -36.40
C LEU A 117 12.12 6.82 -37.69
N SER A 118 11.16 6.00 -38.12
CA SER A 118 10.39 6.23 -39.35
C SER A 118 9.17 7.12 -39.14
N THR A 119 8.59 7.12 -37.94
CA THR A 119 7.31 7.78 -37.64
C THR A 119 7.46 9.00 -36.74
N TRP A 120 8.57 9.09 -36.01
CA TRP A 120 8.81 10.19 -35.08
C TRP A 120 9.13 11.50 -35.81
N ASP A 121 8.41 12.56 -35.48
CA ASP A 121 8.52 13.89 -36.09
C ASP A 121 9.65 14.76 -35.50
N GLY A 122 10.37 14.23 -34.51
CA GLY A 122 11.47 14.91 -33.84
C GLY A 122 11.06 15.84 -32.69
N LYS A 123 9.77 15.90 -32.33
CA LYS A 123 9.23 16.92 -31.42
C LYS A 123 8.69 16.40 -30.10
N LYS A 124 8.00 15.25 -30.09
CA LYS A 124 7.33 14.73 -28.88
C LYS A 124 7.81 13.33 -28.53
N VAL A 125 8.19 13.08 -27.28
CA VAL A 125 8.47 11.73 -26.77
C VAL A 125 7.58 11.45 -25.57
N GLY A 126 7.30 10.18 -25.31
CA GLY A 126 6.48 9.77 -24.18
C GLY A 126 7.04 8.57 -23.44
N VAL A 127 6.84 8.57 -22.12
CA VAL A 127 7.19 7.44 -21.25
C VAL A 127 5.99 7.11 -20.35
N ARG A 128 5.63 5.84 -20.27
CA ARG A 128 4.69 5.32 -19.28
C ARG A 128 5.47 4.67 -18.14
N GLY A 129 5.31 5.17 -16.92
CA GLY A 129 5.66 4.45 -15.69
C GLY A 129 4.44 3.71 -15.16
N GLN A 130 4.56 2.42 -14.84
CA GLN A 130 3.44 1.60 -14.38
C GLN A 130 3.87 0.76 -13.17
N TYR A 131 3.11 0.81 -12.08
CA TYR A 131 3.44 0.06 -10.86
C TYR A 131 2.80 -1.34 -10.93
N VAL A 132 3.54 -2.30 -11.47
CA VAL A 132 3.07 -3.64 -11.88
C VAL A 132 3.84 -4.76 -11.19
N PRO A 133 3.35 -6.01 -11.21
CA PRO A 133 4.16 -7.15 -10.78
C PRO A 133 5.50 -7.21 -11.54
N LYS A 134 6.58 -7.43 -10.78
CA LYS A 134 7.91 -7.74 -11.31
C LYS A 134 7.84 -8.97 -12.20
N ASP A 135 7.20 -10.02 -11.69
CA ASP A 135 6.94 -11.27 -12.38
C ASP A 135 5.58 -11.85 -11.89
N VAL A 136 4.64 -12.01 -12.83
CA VAL A 136 3.27 -12.46 -12.51
C VAL A 136 3.24 -13.93 -12.06
N THR A 137 4.12 -14.77 -12.63
CA THR A 137 4.21 -16.20 -12.29
C THR A 137 4.70 -16.43 -10.86
N THR A 138 5.65 -15.61 -10.42
CA THR A 138 6.23 -15.62 -9.09
C THR A 138 5.20 -15.15 -8.06
N LEU A 139 4.51 -14.04 -8.35
CA LEU A 139 3.40 -13.55 -7.54
C LEU A 139 2.29 -14.60 -7.39
N TYR A 140 1.87 -15.21 -8.51
CA TYR A 140 0.90 -16.30 -8.52
C TYR A 140 1.33 -17.46 -7.62
N SER A 141 2.57 -17.93 -7.79
CA SER A 141 3.09 -19.08 -7.05
C SER A 141 3.09 -18.83 -5.54
N ALA A 142 3.53 -17.64 -5.12
CA ALA A 142 3.53 -17.23 -3.72
C ALA A 142 2.11 -17.11 -3.14
N TYR A 143 1.19 -16.45 -3.87
CA TYR A 143 -0.20 -16.32 -3.45
C TYR A 143 -0.90 -17.67 -3.34
N LYS A 144 -0.69 -18.57 -4.31
CA LYS A 144 -1.22 -19.94 -4.30
C LYS A 144 -0.70 -20.73 -3.09
N GLU A 145 0.59 -20.63 -2.77
CA GLU A 145 1.14 -21.30 -1.61
C GLU A 145 0.52 -20.79 -0.31
N ALA A 146 0.39 -19.46 -0.17
CA ALA A 146 -0.26 -18.85 0.99
C ALA A 146 -1.72 -19.32 1.14
N LYS A 147 -2.47 -19.37 0.03
CA LYS A 147 -3.84 -19.90 0.02
C LYS A 147 -3.94 -21.39 0.33
N ARG A 148 -2.97 -22.20 -0.10
CA ARG A 148 -2.93 -23.63 0.24
C ARG A 148 -2.78 -23.83 1.75
N LYS A 149 -1.99 -23.00 2.44
CA LYS A 149 -1.84 -23.04 3.90
C LYS A 149 -3.15 -22.71 4.60
N VAL A 150 -3.88 -21.70 4.12
CA VAL A 150 -5.23 -21.34 4.62
C VAL A 150 -6.19 -22.51 4.46
N LEU A 151 -6.28 -23.11 3.28
CA LEU A 151 -7.18 -24.24 3.01
C LEU A 151 -6.84 -25.46 3.88
N ALA A 152 -5.55 -25.70 4.14
CA ALA A 152 -5.12 -26.79 5.02
C ALA A 152 -5.58 -26.56 6.48
N LEU A 153 -5.52 -25.33 6.98
CA LEU A 153 -6.04 -24.97 8.31
C LEU A 153 -7.57 -25.06 8.38
N GLN A 154 -8.26 -24.61 7.33
CA GLN A 154 -9.73 -24.70 7.24
C GLN A 154 -10.25 -26.14 7.20
N ALA A 155 -9.39 -27.11 6.86
CA ALA A 155 -9.74 -28.53 6.85
C ALA A 155 -9.57 -29.21 8.24
N THR A 156 -9.07 -28.53 9.27
CA THR A 156 -8.85 -29.14 10.59
C THR A 156 -10.04 -28.98 11.53
N GLU A 157 -10.21 -29.89 12.49
CA GLU A 157 -11.30 -29.81 13.48
C GLU A 157 -11.17 -28.57 14.39
N GLU A 158 -9.94 -28.12 14.63
CA GLU A 158 -9.64 -26.94 15.45
C GLU A 158 -10.24 -25.67 14.82
N TRP A 159 -10.28 -25.58 13.49
CA TRP A 159 -10.89 -24.45 12.80
C TRP A 159 -12.41 -24.41 12.99
N GLU A 160 -13.08 -25.56 12.94
CA GLU A 160 -14.52 -25.65 13.25
C GLU A 160 -14.78 -25.28 14.73
N LYS A 161 -13.96 -25.78 15.65
CA LYS A 161 -14.05 -25.47 17.09
C LYS A 161 -13.79 -23.99 17.39
N ALA A 162 -12.92 -23.34 16.62
CA ALA A 162 -12.57 -21.93 16.77
C ALA A 162 -13.63 -20.96 16.23
N SER A 163 -14.85 -21.41 15.93
CA SER A 163 -15.93 -20.57 15.36
C SER A 163 -15.59 -20.00 13.99
N LEU A 164 -14.89 -20.77 13.15
CA LEU A 164 -14.65 -20.47 11.72
C LEU A 164 -13.96 -19.11 11.50
N PRO A 165 -12.81 -18.85 12.15
CA PRO A 165 -12.15 -17.56 12.06
C PRO A 165 -11.70 -17.27 10.62
N ASP A 166 -11.74 -15.99 10.32
CA ASP A 166 -11.25 -15.41 9.08
C ASP A 166 -9.71 -15.48 9.02
N LEU A 167 -9.18 -16.30 8.10
CA LEU A 167 -7.73 -16.54 7.98
C LEU A 167 -7.09 -15.68 6.89
N PHE A 168 -5.86 -15.26 7.16
CA PHE A 168 -5.02 -14.54 6.21
C PHE A 168 -4.24 -15.51 5.28
N PRO A 169 -4.10 -15.21 3.97
CA PRO A 169 -4.78 -14.14 3.25
C PRO A 169 -6.20 -14.54 2.82
N LYS A 170 -7.17 -13.61 2.94
CA LYS A 170 -8.55 -13.80 2.47
C LYS A 170 -8.68 -13.70 0.96
N ASN A 171 -7.88 -12.86 0.32
CA ASN A 171 -7.87 -12.62 -1.12
C ASN A 171 -6.51 -12.03 -1.53
N LEU A 172 -6.35 -11.66 -2.81
CA LEU A 172 -5.07 -11.17 -3.31
C LEU A 172 -4.73 -9.78 -2.75
N CYS A 173 -5.72 -8.90 -2.56
CA CYS A 173 -5.50 -7.63 -1.89
C CYS A 173 -5.04 -7.80 -0.44
N ASP A 174 -5.62 -8.73 0.31
CA ASP A 174 -5.17 -9.03 1.68
C ASP A 174 -3.70 -9.51 1.65
N PHE A 175 -3.38 -10.46 0.75
CA PHE A 175 -2.01 -10.93 0.56
C PHE A 175 -1.01 -9.80 0.26
N LEU A 176 -1.31 -8.95 -0.73
CA LEU A 176 -0.45 -7.83 -1.12
C LEU A 176 -0.36 -6.74 -0.04
N GLY A 177 -1.39 -6.59 0.80
CA GLY A 177 -1.46 -5.58 1.84
C GLY A 177 -0.67 -5.90 3.11
N LYS A 178 -0.18 -7.13 3.26
CA LYS A 178 0.58 -7.55 4.44
C LYS A 178 2.07 -7.24 4.28
N GLY A 179 2.64 -6.63 5.31
CA GLY A 179 4.09 -6.43 5.42
C GLY A 179 4.66 -5.71 4.20
N SER A 180 5.77 -6.26 3.68
CA SER A 180 6.42 -5.80 2.46
C SER A 180 5.91 -6.45 1.17
N ASN A 181 4.92 -7.36 1.22
CA ASN A 181 4.55 -8.20 0.08
C ASN A 181 4.34 -7.40 -1.22
N LEU A 182 3.59 -6.30 -1.19
CA LEU A 182 3.41 -5.47 -2.38
C LEU A 182 4.76 -5.02 -2.96
N ARG A 183 5.69 -4.52 -2.14
CA ARG A 183 7.01 -4.04 -2.58
C ARG A 183 7.93 -5.18 -3.04
N ASP A 184 7.75 -6.37 -2.47
CA ASP A 184 8.51 -7.55 -2.85
C ASP A 184 8.11 -8.03 -4.25
N TYR A 185 6.81 -8.00 -4.57
CA TYR A 185 6.29 -8.49 -5.86
C TYR A 185 6.06 -7.41 -6.92
N PHE A 186 5.96 -6.12 -6.59
CA PHE A 186 5.69 -5.03 -7.52
C PHE A 186 6.85 -4.05 -7.65
N ASP A 187 6.98 -3.47 -8.84
CA ASP A 187 7.90 -2.36 -9.11
C ASP A 187 7.34 -1.44 -10.21
N VAL A 188 7.94 -0.27 -10.36
CA VAL A 188 7.65 0.60 -11.49
C VAL A 188 8.41 0.09 -12.72
N LYS A 189 7.68 -0.39 -13.72
CA LYS A 189 8.21 -0.65 -15.06
C LYS A 189 7.96 0.55 -15.96
N TYR A 190 8.91 0.84 -16.85
CA TYR A 190 8.84 1.97 -17.77
C TYR A 190 8.72 1.49 -19.21
N TYR A 191 7.92 2.17 -20.01
CA TYR A 191 7.65 1.83 -21.40
C TYR A 191 7.74 3.08 -22.27
N ILE A 192 8.27 2.94 -23.48
CA ILE A 192 8.26 4.01 -24.48
C ILE A 192 6.90 4.03 -25.17
N ILE A 193 6.17 5.13 -25.07
CA ILE A 193 4.85 5.29 -25.71
C ILE A 193 4.98 6.18 -26.95
N ASP A 194 4.23 5.86 -28.01
CA ASP A 194 4.38 6.49 -29.32
C ASP A 194 3.30 7.56 -29.55
N PRO A 195 3.66 8.83 -29.78
CA PRO A 195 2.69 9.88 -30.06
C PRO A 195 1.89 9.64 -31.35
N ALA A 196 2.38 8.84 -32.30
CA ALA A 196 1.69 8.58 -33.57
C ALA A 196 0.44 7.69 -33.42
N ILE A 197 0.34 6.94 -32.32
CA ILE A 197 -0.79 6.04 -32.01
C ILE A 197 -1.54 6.47 -30.73
N GLU A 198 -1.28 7.69 -30.25
CA GLU A 198 -2.03 8.28 -29.15
C GLU A 198 -3.51 8.41 -29.57
N PRO A 199 -4.47 7.90 -28.77
CA PRO A 199 -5.89 8.03 -29.09
C PRO A 199 -6.29 9.52 -29.17
N PRO A 200 -7.20 9.90 -30.07
CA PRO A 200 -7.71 11.28 -30.15
C PRO A 200 -8.61 11.66 -28.97
N ASP A 201 -9.02 10.66 -28.18
CA ASP A 201 -9.87 10.81 -27.01
C ASP A 201 -8.97 10.96 -25.77
N GLU A 202 -8.96 12.14 -25.15
CA GLU A 202 -8.10 12.47 -24.00
C GLU A 202 -8.36 11.59 -22.77
N ASP A 203 -9.52 10.93 -22.70
CA ASP A 203 -9.84 9.97 -21.64
C ASP A 203 -9.27 8.57 -21.94
N LYS A 204 -8.65 8.35 -23.10
CA LYS A 204 -8.06 7.07 -23.49
C LYS A 204 -6.56 7.19 -23.65
N VAL A 205 -5.90 6.07 -23.39
CA VAL A 205 -4.46 5.93 -23.61
C VAL A 205 -4.20 4.79 -24.59
N GLN A 206 -3.04 4.84 -25.24
CA GLN A 206 -2.57 3.71 -26.04
C GLN A 206 -2.32 2.47 -25.16
N SER A 207 -2.41 1.29 -25.77
CA SER A 207 -2.04 0.02 -25.14
C SER A 207 -0.61 0.06 -24.62
N THR A 208 -0.35 -0.60 -23.48
CA THR A 208 1.01 -0.71 -22.95
C THR A 208 1.85 -1.54 -23.93
N PRO A 209 3.03 -1.06 -24.34
CA PRO A 209 3.96 -1.85 -25.15
C PRO A 209 4.49 -3.09 -24.41
N ASP A 210 4.82 -4.16 -25.14
CA ASP A 210 5.39 -5.38 -24.55
C ASP A 210 6.79 -5.16 -23.95
N ASN A 211 7.56 -4.25 -24.55
CA ASN A 211 8.96 -4.01 -24.18
C ASN A 211 9.08 -3.00 -23.03
N THR A 212 9.44 -3.51 -21.86
CA THR A 212 9.84 -2.71 -20.69
C THR A 212 11.29 -2.22 -20.82
N LEU A 213 11.58 -1.09 -20.18
CA LEU A 213 12.92 -0.57 -19.97
C LEU A 213 13.49 -1.09 -18.64
N ASP A 214 14.81 -1.27 -18.58
CA ASP A 214 15.49 -1.82 -17.41
C ASP A 214 15.57 -0.85 -16.22
N LYS A 215 15.52 0.46 -16.49
CA LYS A 215 15.67 1.54 -15.52
C LYS A 215 14.74 2.70 -15.86
N ASN A 216 14.56 3.61 -14.89
CA ASN A 216 13.86 4.86 -15.12
C ASN A 216 14.62 5.71 -16.17
N PRO A 217 14.10 5.88 -17.40
CA PRO A 217 14.80 6.63 -18.42
C PRO A 217 14.73 8.15 -18.18
N LEU A 218 13.94 8.59 -17.21
CA LEU A 218 13.73 10.00 -16.91
C LEU A 218 14.64 10.52 -15.79
N GLU A 219 15.40 9.65 -15.13
CA GLU A 219 16.23 10.00 -13.97
C GLU A 219 17.28 11.09 -14.30
N GLU A 220 17.91 10.99 -15.48
CA GLU A 220 18.89 11.98 -15.95
C GLU A 220 18.24 13.17 -16.71
N LEU A 221 16.95 13.07 -17.03
CA LEU A 221 16.23 14.03 -17.85
C LEU A 221 15.38 15.00 -17.03
N ILE A 222 14.81 14.52 -15.91
CA ILE A 222 13.84 15.25 -15.10
C ILE A 222 14.29 15.25 -13.64
N ARG A 223 14.60 16.44 -13.12
CA ARG A 223 14.84 16.63 -11.68
C ARG A 223 13.53 16.93 -10.96
N VAL A 224 13.18 16.10 -9.97
CA VAL A 224 11.99 16.30 -9.13
C VAL A 224 12.40 16.65 -7.70
N ASP A 225 12.04 17.86 -7.28
CA ASP A 225 12.18 18.36 -5.92
C ASP A 225 10.80 18.70 -5.37
N ALA A 226 10.43 18.12 -4.22
CA ALA A 226 9.12 18.30 -3.62
C ALA A 226 9.27 18.77 -2.17
N ILE A 227 8.58 19.86 -1.85
CA ILE A 227 8.39 20.32 -0.47
C ILE A 227 6.97 19.90 -0.08
N LEU A 228 6.88 18.82 0.69
CA LEU A 228 5.60 18.35 1.19
C LEU A 228 5.16 19.24 2.36
N ALA A 229 3.87 19.56 2.43
CA ALA A 229 3.32 20.24 3.59
C ALA A 229 3.41 19.31 4.80
N SER A 230 4.06 19.77 5.88
CA SER A 230 4.05 19.07 7.16
C SER A 230 2.61 19.04 7.67
N ARG A 231 2.06 17.83 7.79
CA ARG A 231 0.80 17.58 8.49
C ARG A 231 1.17 16.88 9.78
N ASP A 232 1.52 17.66 10.79
CA ASP A 232 1.89 17.21 12.15
C ASP A 232 0.76 16.45 12.89
N PHE A 233 -0.33 16.08 12.20
CA PHE A 233 -1.47 15.35 12.73
C PHE A 233 -1.62 13.92 12.19
N SER A 234 -0.76 13.48 11.27
CA SER A 234 -0.88 12.14 10.71
C SER A 234 0.33 11.80 9.84
N ASP A 235 1.48 11.62 10.49
CA ASP A 235 2.54 10.79 9.94
C ASP A 235 2.61 9.53 10.83
N PRO A 236 2.33 8.32 10.33
CA PRO A 236 2.56 7.09 11.10
C PRO A 236 4.05 6.89 11.44
N GLU A 237 4.94 7.66 10.81
CA GLU A 237 6.37 7.71 11.10
C GLU A 237 6.76 8.91 12.00
N GLY A 238 5.78 9.66 12.50
CA GLY A 238 6.01 10.73 13.47
C GLY A 238 6.64 10.16 14.73
N GLN A 239 7.95 10.36 14.88
CA GLN A 239 8.69 10.03 16.09
C GLN A 239 8.04 10.75 17.27
N SER A 240 7.19 10.06 18.00
CA SER A 240 6.73 10.51 19.31
C SER A 240 7.88 10.35 20.28
N ASP A 241 8.24 11.43 20.97
CA ASP A 241 9.12 11.42 22.14
C ASP A 241 8.71 10.29 23.11
N SER A 242 9.44 9.17 23.07
CA SER A 242 9.53 8.24 24.19
C SER A 242 10.84 7.47 24.09
N ASP A 243 11.97 8.16 24.20
CA ASP A 243 13.32 7.57 24.26
C ASP A 243 13.62 6.83 25.59
N ILE A 244 12.59 6.35 26.30
CA ILE A 244 12.77 5.48 27.46
C ILE A 244 12.65 4.03 26.97
N ASP A 245 13.76 3.31 27.07
CA ASP A 245 13.88 1.86 26.84
C ASP A 245 13.28 1.11 28.05
N THR A 246 11.98 0.84 27.98
CA THR A 246 11.23 0.10 29.01
C THR A 246 11.29 -1.40 28.74
N LEU A 247 11.10 -2.23 29.77
CA LEU A 247 10.99 -3.69 29.59
C LEU A 247 9.84 -4.05 28.66
N SER A 248 8.72 -3.33 28.75
CA SER A 248 7.58 -3.53 27.83
C SER A 248 7.99 -3.36 26.37
N LYS A 249 8.86 -2.40 26.05
CA LYS A 249 9.42 -2.23 24.69
C LYS A 249 10.41 -3.32 24.30
N GLN A 250 11.24 -3.78 25.25
CA GLN A 250 12.18 -4.87 24.99
C GLN A 250 11.44 -6.19 24.71
N PHE A 251 10.42 -6.52 25.50
CA PHE A 251 9.55 -7.67 25.25
C PHE A 251 8.76 -7.53 23.96
N GLN A 252 8.24 -6.34 23.65
CA GLN A 252 7.60 -6.08 22.36
C GLN A 252 8.56 -6.36 21.20
N LYS A 253 9.77 -5.78 21.24
CA LYS A 253 10.79 -5.98 20.20
C LYS A 253 11.20 -7.44 20.09
N TYR A 254 11.38 -8.13 21.21
CA TYR A 254 11.65 -9.56 21.24
C TYR A 254 10.51 -10.37 20.60
N TYR A 255 9.25 -10.07 20.94
CA TYR A 255 8.09 -10.71 20.35
C TYR A 255 8.02 -10.47 18.85
N SER A 256 8.20 -9.23 18.38
CA SER A 256 8.20 -8.89 16.96
C SER A 256 9.36 -9.54 16.19
N ASN A 257 10.52 -9.72 16.81
CA ASN A 257 11.67 -10.38 16.20
C ASN A 257 11.54 -11.92 16.20
N SER A 258 10.94 -12.48 17.24
CA SER A 258 10.79 -13.94 17.40
C SER A 258 9.61 -14.47 16.59
N ASN A 259 8.53 -13.68 16.51
CA ASN A 259 7.38 -13.94 15.65
C ASN A 259 7.51 -13.03 14.42
N SER A 260 8.46 -13.38 13.54
CA SER A 260 8.59 -12.70 12.24
C SER A 260 7.25 -12.76 11.47
N GLU A 261 6.97 -11.77 10.63
CA GLU A 261 5.72 -11.67 9.84
C GLU A 261 5.39 -12.93 8.98
N GLU A 262 6.36 -13.84 8.83
CA GLU A 262 6.30 -15.14 8.16
C GLU A 262 5.77 -16.29 9.02
N GLU A 263 5.42 -16.09 10.29
CA GLU A 263 4.99 -17.22 11.13
C GLU A 263 3.74 -17.89 10.54
N VAL A 264 3.93 -19.17 10.17
CA VAL A 264 2.89 -20.00 9.59
C VAL A 264 1.90 -20.29 10.71
N LEU A 265 0.70 -19.72 10.61
CA LEU A 265 -0.40 -20.02 11.52
C LEU A 265 -0.54 -21.54 11.70
N THR A 266 -0.55 -21.96 12.96
CA THR A 266 -0.74 -23.35 13.37
C THR A 266 -2.16 -23.56 13.88
N PRO A 267 -2.65 -24.81 13.98
CA PRO A 267 -3.97 -25.08 14.56
C PRO A 267 -4.15 -24.54 15.98
N SER A 268 -3.08 -24.44 16.79
CA SER A 268 -3.15 -23.85 18.14
C SER A 268 -3.40 -22.34 18.15
N ASP A 269 -3.12 -21.64 17.06
CA ASP A 269 -3.28 -20.18 16.98
C ASP A 269 -4.73 -19.77 16.65
N LEU A 270 -5.54 -20.71 16.18
CA LEU A 270 -6.90 -20.44 15.69
C LEU A 270 -7.83 -19.89 16.77
N GLU A 271 -7.68 -20.35 18.02
CA GLU A 271 -8.45 -19.82 19.15
C GLU A 271 -8.11 -18.35 19.42
N LEU A 272 -6.83 -17.99 19.32
CA LEU A 272 -6.37 -16.61 19.48
C LEU A 272 -6.87 -15.72 18.35
N VAL A 273 -6.77 -16.17 17.10
CA VAL A 273 -7.27 -15.44 15.93
C VAL A 273 -8.78 -15.17 16.05
N SER A 274 -9.54 -16.19 16.46
CA SER A 274 -10.98 -16.06 16.72
C SER A 274 -11.30 -15.10 17.86
N GLY A 275 -10.57 -15.18 18.96
CA GLY A 275 -10.71 -14.27 20.10
C GLY A 275 -10.46 -12.81 19.71
N ILE A 276 -9.42 -12.55 18.91
CA ILE A 276 -9.10 -11.21 18.40
C ILE A 276 -10.20 -10.71 17.46
N ALA A 277 -10.69 -11.55 16.54
CA ALA A 277 -11.77 -11.18 15.61
C ALA A 277 -13.04 -10.80 16.37
N LYS A 278 -13.46 -11.62 17.34
CA LYS A 278 -14.63 -11.37 18.18
C LYS A 278 -14.47 -10.11 19.05
N ALA A 279 -13.27 -9.87 19.56
CA ALA A 279 -12.98 -8.65 20.29
C ALA A 279 -13.14 -7.42 19.38
N ASN A 280 -12.55 -7.43 18.19
CA ASN A 280 -12.69 -6.34 17.21
C ASN A 280 -14.16 -6.09 16.85
N GLU A 281 -14.97 -7.13 16.59
CA GLU A 281 -16.40 -6.96 16.33
C GLU A 281 -17.15 -6.29 17.49
N THR A 282 -16.84 -6.71 18.72
CA THR A 282 -17.44 -6.15 19.93
C THR A 282 -17.05 -4.69 20.13
N TYR A 283 -15.78 -4.36 19.92
CA TYR A 283 -15.29 -2.98 19.97
C TYR A 283 -15.88 -2.13 18.86
N ASP A 284 -15.95 -2.63 17.62
CA ASP A 284 -16.53 -1.93 16.48
C ASP A 284 -17.99 -1.57 16.72
N ALA A 285 -18.78 -2.50 17.27
CA ALA A 285 -20.17 -2.24 17.64
C ALA A 285 -20.28 -1.14 18.70
N LYS A 286 -19.43 -1.18 19.73
CA LYS A 286 -19.38 -0.17 20.78
C LYS A 286 -18.96 1.19 20.24
N LEU A 287 -17.86 1.25 19.48
CA LEU A 287 -17.31 2.48 18.90
C LEU A 287 -18.30 3.12 17.92
N THR A 288 -18.92 2.32 17.05
CA THR A 288 -19.94 2.80 16.12
C THR A 288 -21.09 3.46 16.87
N LYS A 289 -21.60 2.83 17.94
CA LYS A 289 -22.66 3.40 18.78
C LYS A 289 -22.21 4.67 19.51
N THR A 290 -21.00 4.68 20.06
CA THR A 290 -20.46 5.84 20.80
C THR A 290 -20.27 7.06 19.92
N PHE A 291 -19.78 6.88 18.70
CA PHE A 291 -19.48 7.97 17.78
C PHE A 291 -20.62 8.30 16.79
N GLU A 292 -21.74 7.58 16.86
CA GLU A 292 -22.89 7.80 15.99
C GLU A 292 -23.40 9.24 16.06
N MET A 293 -23.57 9.80 17.27
CA MET A 293 -24.04 11.18 17.45
C MET A 293 -23.03 12.23 16.94
N PRO A 294 -21.75 12.20 17.35
CA PRO A 294 -20.75 13.11 16.78
C PRO A 294 -20.65 13.07 15.25
N VAL A 295 -20.69 11.87 14.64
CA VAL A 295 -20.66 11.73 13.18
C VAL A 295 -21.93 12.32 12.53
N LYS A 296 -23.11 12.14 13.15
CA LYS A 296 -24.35 12.78 12.69
C LYS A 296 -24.30 14.31 12.80
N GLU A 297 -23.70 14.86 13.86
CA GLU A 297 -23.53 16.31 14.00
C GLU A 297 -22.62 16.89 12.90
N LEU A 298 -21.57 16.17 12.51
CA LEU A 298 -20.74 16.55 11.36
C LEU A 298 -21.54 16.56 10.05
N ASN A 299 -22.43 15.59 9.86
CA ASN A 299 -23.31 15.57 8.69
C ASN A 299 -24.26 16.79 8.66
N ASN A 300 -24.71 17.30 9.82
CA ASN A 300 -25.58 18.48 9.89
C ASN A 300 -24.89 19.77 9.39
N ILE A 301 -23.56 19.85 9.47
CA ILE A 301 -22.76 20.95 8.90
C ILE A 301 -22.23 20.64 7.50
N ASN A 302 -22.81 19.63 6.84
CA ASN A 302 -22.45 19.17 5.49
C ASN A 302 -20.98 18.69 5.38
N TYR A 303 -20.45 18.12 6.46
CA TYR A 303 -19.12 17.50 6.50
C TYR A 303 -19.26 15.96 6.59
N PRO A 304 -18.46 15.17 5.84
CA PRO A 304 -17.39 15.59 4.95
C PRO A 304 -17.89 16.13 3.59
N GLY A 305 -19.20 16.10 3.34
CA GLY A 305 -19.84 16.60 2.12
C GLY A 305 -20.14 15.50 1.10
N PHE A 306 -21.05 15.76 0.16
CA PHE A 306 -21.62 14.77 -0.76
C PHE A 306 -20.63 13.96 -1.61
N GLN A 307 -19.45 14.51 -1.88
CA GLN A 307 -18.42 13.89 -2.74
C GLN A 307 -17.29 13.21 -1.94
N ASN A 308 -17.39 13.19 -0.61
CA ASN A 308 -16.35 12.64 0.25
C ASN A 308 -16.78 11.29 0.86
N PRO A 309 -15.82 10.37 1.09
CA PRO A 309 -16.12 9.10 1.74
C PRO A 309 -16.71 9.28 3.14
N GLU A 310 -17.60 8.37 3.52
CA GLU A 310 -18.17 8.34 4.87
C GLU A 310 -17.12 7.96 5.92
N ILE A 311 -17.30 8.48 7.14
CA ILE A 311 -16.47 8.12 8.29
C ILE A 311 -16.88 6.73 8.78
N LYS A 312 -15.95 5.79 8.78
CA LYS A 312 -16.10 4.47 9.39
C LYS A 312 -15.03 4.25 10.44
N ILE A 313 -15.44 3.78 11.61
CA ILE A 313 -14.54 3.49 12.73
C ILE A 313 -14.39 1.97 12.82
N ARG A 314 -13.14 1.51 12.82
CA ARG A 314 -12.78 0.11 13.02
C ARG A 314 -11.67 0.02 14.05
N SER A 315 -11.80 -0.95 14.92
CA SER A 315 -10.77 -1.38 15.86
C SER A 315 -9.80 -2.32 15.16
N LYS A 316 -8.55 -2.28 15.59
CA LYS A 316 -7.50 -3.17 15.14
C LYS A 316 -6.66 -3.55 16.35
N ILE A 317 -6.95 -4.70 16.93
CA ILE A 317 -6.14 -5.25 18.03
C ILE A 317 -4.94 -5.97 17.41
N GLN A 318 -3.74 -5.53 17.77
CA GLN A 318 -2.47 -6.18 17.44
C GLN A 318 -1.80 -6.63 18.74
N ILE A 319 -1.27 -7.86 18.76
CA ILE A 319 -0.67 -8.44 19.97
C ILE A 319 0.56 -7.63 20.38
N GLU A 320 1.36 -7.20 19.39
CA GLU A 320 2.55 -6.39 19.61
C GLU A 320 2.21 -5.06 20.29
N GLU A 321 1.06 -4.46 19.95
CA GLU A 321 0.59 -3.21 20.55
C GLU A 321 0.05 -3.41 21.97
N ALA A 322 -0.51 -4.58 22.27
CA ALA A 322 -1.00 -4.89 23.60
C ALA A 322 0.11 -4.90 24.66
N ILE A 323 1.35 -5.26 24.27
CA ILE A 323 2.52 -5.29 25.15
C ILE A 323 3.15 -3.89 25.32
N LYS A 324 2.84 -2.92 24.46
CA LYS A 324 3.46 -1.58 24.49
C LYS A 324 3.10 -0.76 25.73
N HIS A 325 1.96 -1.03 26.35
CA HIS A 325 1.47 -0.23 27.46
C HIS A 325 2.36 -0.34 28.69
N ASP A 326 2.63 0.76 29.40
CA ASP A 326 3.51 0.85 30.59
C ASP A 326 3.12 -0.05 31.78
N SER A 327 1.97 -0.72 31.70
CA SER A 327 1.45 -1.65 32.72
C SER A 327 1.35 -3.09 32.22
N ALA A 328 1.83 -3.37 31.01
CA ALA A 328 1.88 -4.72 30.44
C ALA A 328 2.86 -5.61 31.23
N VAL A 329 4.01 -5.05 31.62
CA VAL A 329 4.98 -5.72 32.48
C VAL A 329 4.73 -5.33 33.94
N GLN A 330 4.38 -6.31 34.76
CA GLN A 330 4.13 -6.14 36.19
C GLN A 330 4.96 -7.13 37.01
N PHE A 331 5.39 -6.69 38.19
CA PHE A 331 6.15 -7.50 39.13
C PHE A 331 5.28 -7.83 40.33
N ALA A 332 4.86 -9.09 40.43
CA ALA A 332 4.08 -9.58 41.56
C ALA A 332 4.94 -9.65 42.84
N ILE A 333 4.33 -9.29 43.97
CA ILE A 333 4.94 -9.47 45.29
C ILE A 333 4.94 -10.96 45.64
N GLN A 334 6.06 -11.45 46.17
CA GLN A 334 6.26 -12.87 46.44
C GLN A 334 5.14 -13.45 47.33
N GLY A 335 4.42 -14.44 46.82
CA GLY A 335 3.29 -15.08 47.50
C GLY A 335 1.93 -14.38 47.36
N MET A 336 1.86 -13.24 46.67
CA MET A 336 0.63 -12.45 46.46
C MET A 336 0.52 -12.03 44.99
N THR A 337 0.03 -12.94 44.14
CA THR A 337 -0.09 -12.74 42.68
C THR A 337 -0.99 -11.57 42.28
N GLU A 338 -1.97 -11.19 43.12
CA GLU A 338 -2.86 -10.05 42.87
C GLU A 338 -2.23 -8.69 43.21
N LEU A 339 -1.13 -8.68 43.98
CA LEU A 339 -0.41 -7.47 44.31
C LEU A 339 0.80 -7.35 43.39
N ALA A 340 0.59 -6.72 42.24
CA ALA A 340 1.64 -6.49 41.26
C ALA A 340 1.84 -4.98 41.02
N LEU A 341 3.10 -4.58 40.87
CA LEU A 341 3.46 -3.21 40.56
C LEU A 341 3.95 -3.09 39.11
N PRO A 342 3.58 -2.02 38.38
CA PRO A 342 4.11 -1.76 37.05
C PRO A 342 5.64 -1.63 37.07
N GLU A 343 6.27 -1.92 35.93
CA GLU A 343 7.73 -1.86 35.77
C GLU A 343 8.37 -0.53 36.20
N LYS A 344 7.63 0.59 36.13
CA LYS A 344 8.08 1.92 36.58
C LYS A 344 8.47 1.97 38.07
N TYR A 345 7.91 1.04 38.86
CA TYR A 345 8.15 0.94 40.30
C TYR A 345 9.16 -0.16 40.65
N ASN A 346 9.73 -0.85 39.66
CA ASN A 346 10.80 -1.81 39.86
C ASN A 346 12.18 -1.17 39.62
N GLY A 347 13.18 -1.60 40.39
CA GLY A 347 14.55 -1.09 40.29
C GLY A 347 15.24 -1.47 38.99
N LEU A 348 16.26 -0.68 38.60
CA LEU A 348 17.02 -0.83 37.35
C LEU A 348 17.67 -2.22 37.13
N GLY A 349 17.85 -3.02 38.19
CA GLY A 349 18.52 -4.32 38.14
C GLY A 349 17.82 -5.36 37.27
N TYR A 350 16.49 -5.53 37.41
CA TYR A 350 15.74 -6.48 36.60
C TYR A 350 15.72 -6.10 35.12
N ARG A 351 15.58 -4.81 34.84
CA ARG A 351 15.64 -4.26 33.49
C ARG A 351 16.96 -4.59 32.81
N ASN A 352 18.08 -4.31 33.48
CA ASN A 352 19.40 -4.55 32.92
C ASN A 352 19.73 -6.04 32.72
N LEU A 353 19.18 -6.93 33.55
CA LEU A 353 19.37 -8.37 33.40
C LEU A 353 18.59 -8.91 32.22
N ILE A 354 17.30 -8.56 32.11
CA ILE A 354 16.45 -9.01 31.00
C ILE A 354 16.99 -8.47 29.66
N SER A 355 17.49 -7.22 29.62
CA SER A 355 18.10 -6.65 28.43
C SER A 355 19.40 -7.33 27.96
N ILE A 356 20.02 -8.17 28.80
CA ILE A 356 21.19 -8.98 28.39
C ILE A 356 20.74 -10.28 27.71
N TYR A 357 19.54 -10.78 28.03
CA TYR A 357 19.02 -12.06 27.52
C TYR A 357 18.11 -11.91 26.29
N LEU A 358 17.38 -10.79 26.18
CA LEU A 358 16.56 -10.43 25.01
C LEU A 358 17.39 -9.62 24.01
#